data_AF-A0AAE5UAL6-F1
#
_entry.id   AF-A0AAE5UAL6-F1
#
_cell.length_a   1.000
_cell.length_b   1.000
_cell.length_c   1.000
_cell.angle_alpha   90.00
_cell.angle_beta   90.00
_cell.angle_gamma   90.00
#
_symmetry.space_group_name_H-M   'P 1'
#
loop_
_entity.id
_entity.type
_entity.pdbx_description
1 polymer ?
#
loop_
_entity_poly.entity_id
_entity_poly.type
_entity_poly.pdbx_seq_one_letter_code
_entity_poly.pdbx_strand_id
1 'polypeptide(L)'
;MPINIQPILISMELILQDVLKPNFVTPQYPAAFREIAIPVPTPPGVTNLPSFIYFDLDNQFTLTQEQGIKDAISLVLFNWFHHLRQKWNGGANNGISNLAACNNVYAIRNLQPAWYTGPRIPNGLVATNIAMDQFTRLIRDNGLRLAPKAKIFAGSLDNDSLTLALTALNRTKVPLSFIVDLSKVGNIGIDAGSIMHAWLHRAGFYNPNTTSYFITECSMCIMRDYELKNLFLPDSAFYKFFSQ
;
A
#
# COMPACT_ATOMS: atom_id res chain seq x y z
N MET A 1 26.35 20.70 5.55
CA MET A 1 24.98 20.31 5.94
C MET A 1 25.06 18.94 6.60
N PRO A 2 24.49 18.73 7.79
CA PRO A 2 24.47 17.40 8.39
C PRO A 2 23.66 16.47 7.50
N ILE A 3 24.16 15.25 7.28
CA ILE A 3 23.47 14.20 6.53
C ILE A 3 22.23 13.81 7.34
N ASN A 4 21.05 13.91 6.74
CA ASN A 4 19.82 13.38 7.34
C ASN A 4 19.88 11.85 7.28
N ILE A 5 20.36 11.21 8.34
CA ILE A 5 20.50 9.75 8.45
C ILE A 5 19.19 9.03 8.79
N GLN A 6 18.12 9.78 9.07
CA GLN A 6 16.83 9.25 9.51
C GLN A 6 16.19 8.30 8.48
N PRO A 7 16.17 8.61 7.17
CA PRO A 7 15.62 7.70 6.14
C PRO A 7 16.44 6.41 6.02
N ILE A 8 17.76 6.49 6.19
CA ILE A 8 18.67 5.34 6.12
C ILE A 8 18.40 4.37 7.27
N LEU A 9 18.25 4.89 8.50
CA LEU A 9 17.97 4.08 9.69
C LEU A 9 16.59 3.41 9.62
N ILE A 10 15.56 4.12 9.16
CA ILE A 10 14.22 3.51 9.01
C ILE A 10 14.21 2.47 7.89
N SER A 11 14.93 2.72 6.79
CA SER A 11 15.11 1.73 5.72
C SER A 11 15.82 0.48 6.24
N MET A 12 16.85 0.63 7.08
CA MET A 12 17.50 -0.49 7.75
C MET A 12 16.54 -1.25 8.68
N GLU A 13 15.69 -0.56 9.45
CA GLU A 13 14.69 -1.23 10.30
C GLU A 13 13.66 -2.01 9.47
N LEU A 14 13.20 -1.45 8.34
CA LEU A 14 12.31 -2.14 7.41
C LEU A 14 12.98 -3.39 6.80
N ILE A 15 14.26 -3.28 6.41
CA ILE A 15 15.07 -4.41 5.94
C ILE A 15 15.23 -5.46 7.06
N LEU A 16 15.53 -5.04 8.28
CA LEU A 16 15.68 -5.95 9.43
C LEU A 16 14.36 -6.67 9.75
N GLN A 17 13.22 -5.99 9.71
CA GLN A 17 11.89 -6.60 9.88
C GLN A 17 11.61 -7.65 8.79
N ASP A 18 11.98 -7.34 7.53
CA ASP A 18 11.75 -8.23 6.39
C ASP A 18 12.70 -9.44 6.34
N VAL A 19 13.98 -9.26 6.69
CA VAL A 19 15.00 -10.31 6.57
C VAL A 19 15.06 -11.19 7.81
N LEU A 20 15.03 -10.62 9.01
CA LEU A 20 15.37 -11.35 10.23
C LEU A 20 14.12 -11.78 11.03
N LYS A 21 12.91 -11.35 10.61
CA LYS A 21 11.64 -11.49 11.35
C LYS A 21 11.71 -11.14 12.86
N PRO A 22 12.57 -10.22 13.35
CA PRO A 22 12.73 -10.03 14.77
C PRO A 22 11.79 -8.92 15.27
N ASN A 23 11.42 -8.99 16.54
CA ASN A 23 10.80 -7.86 17.24
C ASN A 23 11.84 -6.85 17.75
N PHE A 24 13.01 -6.72 17.10
CA PHE A 24 14.08 -5.86 17.59
C PHE A 24 13.78 -4.38 17.29
N VAL A 25 13.75 -3.60 18.37
CA VAL A 25 13.88 -2.14 18.46
C VAL A 25 15.39 -1.88 18.59
N THR A 26 16.01 -0.96 17.85
CA THR A 26 16.04 0.49 18.16
C THR A 26 16.47 1.35 16.96
N PRO A 27 15.73 2.43 16.65
CA PRO A 27 16.32 3.69 16.25
C PRO A 27 16.26 4.72 17.41
N GLN A 28 17.02 5.78 17.26
CA GLN A 28 17.54 6.68 18.29
C GLN A 28 16.52 7.72 18.82
N TYR A 29 15.31 7.31 19.21
CA TYR A 29 14.29 8.20 19.80
C TYR A 29 13.48 7.50 20.89
N PRO A 30 13.09 8.20 21.99
CA PRO A 30 12.02 7.73 22.86
C PRO A 30 10.66 7.96 22.16
N ALA A 31 10.39 7.23 21.08
CA ALA A 31 9.08 7.23 20.42
C ALA A 31 8.23 6.11 21.02
N ALA A 32 7.31 6.47 21.91
CA ALA A 32 6.24 5.56 22.29
C ALA A 32 5.33 5.38 21.06
N PHE A 33 4.98 4.15 20.71
CA PHE A 33 3.96 3.86 19.71
C PHE A 33 2.61 3.69 20.42
N ARG A 34 1.52 4.01 19.75
CA ARG A 34 0.16 3.64 20.18
C ARG A 34 -0.48 2.74 19.13
N GLU A 35 -1.19 1.72 19.56
CA GLU A 35 -1.92 0.88 18.62
C GLU A 35 -3.18 1.59 18.14
N ILE A 36 -3.39 1.59 16.84
CA ILE A 36 -4.65 1.98 16.20
C ILE A 36 -5.28 0.77 15.51
N ALA A 37 -6.60 0.76 15.45
CA ALA A 37 -7.38 -0.27 14.76
C ALA A 37 -8.21 0.36 13.64
N ILE A 38 -8.26 -0.30 12.49
CA ILE A 38 -8.99 0.17 11.31
C ILE A 38 -9.96 -0.94 10.87
N PRO A 39 -11.27 -0.67 10.76
CA PRO A 39 -12.26 -1.67 10.37
C PRO A 39 -11.98 -2.25 8.99
N VAL A 40 -12.21 -3.55 8.83
CA VAL A 40 -12.07 -4.24 7.54
C VAL A 40 -13.46 -4.51 6.96
N PRO A 41 -13.79 -3.96 5.78
CA PRO A 41 -15.03 -4.31 5.10
C PRO A 41 -15.00 -5.78 4.64
N THR A 42 -16.14 -6.47 4.68
CA THR A 42 -16.24 -7.88 4.29
C THR A 42 -16.87 -8.02 2.90
N PRO A 43 -16.09 -8.31 1.84
CA PRO A 43 -16.62 -8.54 0.50
C PRO A 43 -17.33 -9.90 0.38
N PRO A 44 -18.31 -10.03 -0.53
CA PRO A 44 -18.97 -11.30 -0.76
C PRO A 44 -17.98 -12.34 -1.30
N GLY A 45 -18.18 -13.61 -0.91
CA GLY A 45 -17.36 -14.74 -1.37
C GLY A 45 -15.99 -14.86 -0.67
N VAL A 46 -15.62 -13.94 0.22
CA VAL A 46 -14.39 -14.02 1.02
C VAL A 46 -14.74 -14.32 2.48
N THR A 47 -14.09 -15.34 3.05
CA THR A 47 -14.29 -15.77 4.43
C THR A 47 -13.01 -15.60 5.25
N ASN A 48 -13.13 -15.74 6.58
CA ASN A 48 -12.00 -15.67 7.52
C ASN A 48 -11.24 -14.34 7.48
N LEU A 49 -11.95 -13.24 7.30
CA LEU A 49 -11.39 -11.89 7.44
C LEU A 49 -11.52 -11.42 8.90
N PRO A 50 -10.50 -10.70 9.42
CA PRO A 50 -10.57 -10.08 10.73
C PRO A 50 -11.54 -8.88 10.70
N SER A 51 -12.11 -8.49 11.85
CA SER A 51 -12.93 -7.27 11.94
C SER A 51 -12.11 -5.98 11.81
N PHE A 52 -10.82 -6.04 12.17
CA PHE A 52 -9.90 -4.90 12.15
C PHE A 52 -8.51 -5.34 11.67
N ILE A 53 -7.79 -4.39 11.05
CA ILE A 53 -6.33 -4.42 10.95
C ILE A 53 -5.74 -3.44 11.97
N TYR A 54 -4.49 -3.69 12.37
CA TYR A 54 -3.85 -2.99 13.46
C TYR A 54 -2.48 -2.45 13.04
N PHE A 55 -2.19 -1.24 13.53
CA PHE A 55 -0.89 -0.58 13.33
C PHE A 55 -0.40 0.01 14.65
N ASP A 56 0.88 -0.19 14.94
CA ASP A 56 1.58 0.62 15.93
C ASP A 56 1.93 1.96 15.26
N LEU A 57 1.24 3.03 15.64
CA LEU A 57 1.40 4.40 15.10
C LEU A 57 2.37 5.20 15.96
N ASP A 58 3.30 5.89 15.33
CA ASP A 58 4.24 6.79 15.99
C ASP A 58 3.51 7.91 16.78
N ASN A 59 3.97 8.25 17.99
CA ASN A 59 3.38 9.33 18.78
C ASN A 59 3.68 10.75 18.27
N GLN A 60 4.49 10.88 17.22
CA GLN A 60 4.73 12.17 16.56
C GLN A 60 3.56 12.66 15.68
N PHE A 61 2.66 11.76 15.25
CA PHE A 61 1.48 12.17 14.47
C PHE A 61 0.49 12.96 15.33
N THR A 62 0.11 14.16 14.87
CA THR A 62 -1.01 14.91 15.43
C THR A 62 -2.33 14.16 15.22
N LEU A 63 -3.37 14.51 15.98
CA LEU A 63 -4.70 13.89 15.83
C LEU A 63 -5.27 14.05 14.41
N THR A 64 -5.06 15.22 13.78
CA THR A 64 -5.51 15.47 12.40
C THR A 64 -4.77 14.59 11.40
N GLN A 65 -3.45 14.43 11.54
CA GLN A 65 -2.68 13.55 10.66
C GLN A 65 -3.04 12.08 10.88
N GLU A 66 -3.23 11.66 12.13
CA GLU A 66 -3.71 10.31 12.45
C GLU A 66 -5.06 10.02 11.78
N GLN A 67 -6.02 10.96 11.87
CA GLN A 67 -7.31 10.80 11.22
C GLN A 67 -7.18 10.73 9.70
N GLY A 68 -6.38 11.61 9.08
CA GLY A 68 -6.12 11.57 7.64
C GLY A 68 -5.52 10.24 7.18
N ILE A 69 -4.58 9.68 7.94
CA ILE A 69 -3.99 8.36 7.66
C ILE A 69 -5.04 7.25 7.81
N LYS A 70 -5.87 7.28 8.86
CA LYS A 70 -6.96 6.31 9.06
C LYS A 70 -7.98 6.36 7.91
N ASP A 71 -8.36 7.54 7.47
CA ASP A 71 -9.30 7.74 6.36
C ASP A 71 -8.70 7.25 5.04
N ALA A 72 -7.43 7.57 4.78
CA ALA A 72 -6.70 7.12 3.60
C ALA A 72 -6.56 5.57 3.56
N ILE A 73 -6.19 4.93 4.68
CA ILE A 73 -6.15 3.46 4.78
C ILE A 73 -7.56 2.87 4.58
N SER A 74 -8.58 3.48 5.17
CA SER A 74 -9.97 3.05 4.99
C SER A 74 -10.40 3.13 3.53
N LEU A 75 -9.95 4.16 2.79
CA LEU A 75 -10.18 4.29 1.35
C LEU A 75 -9.41 3.23 0.54
N VAL A 76 -8.19 2.86 0.93
CA VAL A 76 -7.47 1.72 0.31
C VAL A 76 -8.26 0.40 0.50
N LEU A 77 -8.72 0.14 1.73
CA LEU A 77 -9.55 -1.03 2.04
C LEU A 77 -10.89 -1.00 1.28
N PHE A 78 -11.50 0.17 1.13
CA PHE A 78 -12.72 0.35 0.36
C PHE A 78 -12.51 -0.02 -1.11
N ASN A 79 -11.41 0.41 -1.73
CA ASN A 79 -11.09 0.07 -3.12
C ASN A 79 -10.80 -1.44 -3.30
N TRP A 80 -10.10 -2.06 -2.36
CA TRP A 80 -9.92 -3.52 -2.30
C TRP A 80 -11.26 -4.26 -2.19
N PHE A 81 -12.14 -3.82 -1.29
CA PHE A 81 -13.48 -4.39 -1.11
C PHE A 81 -14.33 -4.25 -2.38
N HIS A 82 -14.33 -3.06 -2.99
CA HIS A 82 -15.07 -2.80 -4.22
C HIS A 82 -14.57 -3.65 -5.38
N HIS A 83 -13.26 -3.83 -5.50
CA HIS A 83 -12.68 -4.75 -6.48
C HIS A 83 -13.26 -6.16 -6.32
N LEU A 84 -13.19 -6.73 -5.11
CA LEU A 84 -13.67 -8.09 -4.85
C LEU A 84 -15.18 -8.21 -5.04
N ARG A 85 -15.96 -7.21 -4.62
CA ARG A 85 -17.42 -7.18 -4.83
C ARG A 85 -17.80 -7.17 -6.32
N GLN A 86 -17.13 -6.35 -7.13
CA GLN A 86 -17.40 -6.27 -8.57
C GLN A 86 -16.97 -7.56 -9.27
N LYS A 87 -15.80 -8.11 -8.90
CA LYS A 87 -15.29 -9.39 -9.42
C LYS A 87 -16.23 -10.55 -9.09
N TRP A 88 -16.79 -10.59 -7.88
CA TRP A 88 -17.72 -11.63 -7.43
C TRP A 88 -18.92 -11.82 -8.36
N ASN A 89 -19.47 -10.74 -8.92
CA ASN A 89 -20.54 -10.75 -9.90
C ASN A 89 -21.66 -11.78 -9.60
N GLY A 90 -22.28 -11.65 -8.41
CA GLY A 90 -23.36 -12.56 -7.99
C GLY A 90 -22.95 -14.02 -7.76
N GLY A 91 -21.65 -14.31 -7.63
CA GLY A 91 -21.11 -15.67 -7.44
C GLY A 91 -20.45 -16.27 -8.67
N ALA A 92 -20.55 -15.62 -9.83
CA ALA A 92 -19.89 -16.08 -11.06
C ALA A 92 -18.37 -15.85 -11.05
N ASN A 93 -17.87 -14.93 -10.19
CA ASN A 93 -16.45 -14.61 -10.02
C ASN A 93 -15.72 -14.27 -11.35
N ASN A 94 -16.42 -13.63 -12.27
CA ASN A 94 -15.95 -13.28 -13.61
C ASN A 94 -16.14 -11.79 -13.95
N GLY A 95 -16.55 -10.98 -12.97
CA GLY A 95 -16.71 -9.54 -13.15
C GLY A 95 -15.36 -8.83 -13.30
N ILE A 96 -15.38 -7.69 -13.97
CA ILE A 96 -14.21 -6.80 -14.09
C ILE A 96 -14.50 -5.58 -13.23
N SER A 97 -13.62 -5.29 -12.26
CA SER A 97 -13.75 -4.12 -11.40
C SER A 97 -13.30 -2.85 -12.11
N ASN A 98 -13.75 -1.68 -11.65
CA ASN A 98 -13.29 -0.39 -12.18
C ASN A 98 -11.77 -0.24 -12.04
N LEU A 99 -11.22 -0.62 -10.88
CA LEU A 99 -9.77 -0.67 -10.65
C LEU A 99 -9.05 -1.56 -11.68
N ALA A 100 -9.57 -2.76 -11.95
CA ALA A 100 -8.95 -3.69 -12.90
C ALA A 100 -9.08 -3.19 -14.35
N ALA A 101 -10.22 -2.59 -14.70
CA ALA A 101 -10.43 -1.96 -16.01
C ALA A 101 -9.45 -0.80 -16.23
N CYS A 102 -9.31 0.12 -15.27
CA CYS A 102 -8.36 1.24 -15.34
C CYS A 102 -6.91 0.74 -15.51
N ASN A 103 -6.50 -0.23 -14.71
CA ASN A 103 -5.16 -0.83 -14.82
C ASN A 103 -4.96 -1.54 -16.15
N ASN A 104 -5.98 -2.18 -16.72
CA ASN A 104 -5.86 -2.86 -18.01
C ASN A 104 -5.53 -1.91 -19.16
N VAL A 105 -5.97 -0.65 -19.06
CA VAL A 105 -5.70 0.37 -20.07
C VAL A 105 -4.27 0.90 -19.93
N TYR A 106 -3.81 1.16 -18.71
CA TYR A 106 -2.60 1.95 -18.49
C TYR A 106 -1.38 1.14 -17.99
N ALA A 107 -1.58 0.04 -17.26
CA ALA A 107 -0.48 -0.77 -16.72
C ALA A 107 -0.03 -1.84 -17.73
N ILE A 108 1.15 -1.65 -18.31
CA ILE A 108 1.74 -2.57 -19.30
C ILE A 108 3.14 -3.07 -18.89
N ARG A 109 3.73 -2.53 -17.81
CA ARG A 109 5.08 -2.87 -17.34
C ARG A 109 5.07 -3.40 -15.91
N ASN A 110 6.05 -4.26 -15.61
CA ASN A 110 6.28 -4.87 -14.30
C ASN A 110 5.00 -5.41 -13.62
N LEU A 111 4.25 -6.21 -14.38
CA LEU A 111 2.99 -6.79 -13.94
C LEU A 111 3.14 -7.91 -12.90
N GLN A 112 4.38 -8.32 -12.60
CA GLN A 112 4.69 -9.48 -11.76
C GLN A 112 5.28 -9.04 -10.42
N PRO A 113 4.73 -9.53 -9.29
CA PRO A 113 5.37 -9.32 -8.01
C PRO A 113 6.59 -10.25 -7.86
N ALA A 114 7.57 -9.83 -7.05
CA ALA A 114 8.88 -10.46 -6.93
C ALA A 114 8.83 -11.94 -6.49
N TRP A 115 7.84 -12.33 -5.70
CA TRP A 115 7.66 -13.71 -5.22
C TRP A 115 6.91 -14.62 -6.21
N TYR A 116 6.40 -14.09 -7.33
CA TYR A 116 5.53 -14.84 -8.23
C TYR A 116 6.32 -15.76 -9.16
N THR A 117 6.03 -17.06 -9.10
CA THR A 117 6.69 -18.11 -9.90
C THR A 117 5.75 -18.77 -10.91
N GLY A 118 4.55 -18.23 -11.10
CA GLY A 118 3.53 -18.78 -12.00
C GLY A 118 3.70 -18.35 -13.47
N PRO A 119 2.72 -18.67 -14.33
CA PRO A 119 2.72 -18.24 -15.73
C PRO A 119 2.76 -16.72 -15.86
N ARG A 120 3.39 -16.23 -16.93
CA ARG A 120 3.51 -14.79 -17.21
C ARG A 120 2.16 -14.09 -17.10
N ILE A 121 2.11 -13.05 -16.26
CA ILE A 121 0.94 -12.18 -16.12
C ILE A 121 0.79 -11.34 -17.40
N PRO A 122 -0.34 -11.45 -18.12
CA PRO A 122 -0.45 -10.92 -19.48
C PRO A 122 -0.80 -9.44 -19.55
N ASN A 123 -1.51 -8.89 -18.56
CA ASN A 123 -2.01 -7.51 -18.58
C ASN A 123 -2.30 -6.96 -17.17
N GLY A 124 -2.61 -5.66 -17.10
CA GLY A 124 -2.94 -4.95 -15.86
C GLY A 124 -4.18 -5.49 -15.14
N LEU A 125 -5.16 -6.05 -15.85
CA LEU A 125 -6.33 -6.68 -15.24
C LEU A 125 -5.91 -7.88 -14.37
N VAL A 126 -5.13 -8.80 -14.95
CA VAL A 126 -4.67 -10.00 -14.23
C VAL A 126 -3.71 -9.62 -13.10
N ALA A 127 -2.85 -8.62 -13.31
CA ALA A 127 -1.99 -8.09 -12.24
C ALA A 127 -2.82 -7.52 -11.07
N THR A 128 -3.89 -6.78 -11.37
CA THR A 128 -4.81 -6.23 -10.34
C THR A 128 -5.45 -7.34 -9.53
N ASN A 129 -5.96 -8.39 -10.18
CA ASN A 129 -6.53 -9.53 -9.49
C ASN A 129 -5.53 -10.18 -8.52
N ILE A 130 -4.28 -10.38 -8.97
CA ILE A 130 -3.21 -10.97 -8.15
C ILE A 130 -2.86 -10.06 -6.97
N ALA A 131 -2.76 -8.74 -7.20
CA ALA A 131 -2.49 -7.77 -6.14
C ALA A 131 -3.59 -7.76 -5.08
N MET A 132 -4.87 -7.75 -5.49
CA MET A 132 -5.99 -7.71 -4.56
C MET A 132 -6.18 -9.04 -3.80
N ASP A 133 -5.91 -10.17 -4.45
CA ASP A 133 -5.85 -11.48 -3.78
C ASP A 133 -4.69 -11.52 -2.75
N GLN A 134 -3.58 -10.85 -3.04
CA GLN A 134 -2.46 -10.71 -2.10
C GLN A 134 -2.81 -9.74 -0.95
N PHE A 135 -3.51 -8.65 -1.21
CA PHE A 135 -4.02 -7.76 -0.17
C PHE A 135 -4.93 -8.49 0.80
N THR A 136 -5.84 -9.35 0.32
CA THR A 136 -6.68 -10.21 1.17
C THR A 136 -5.85 -11.01 2.16
N ARG A 137 -4.70 -11.55 1.72
CA ARG A 137 -3.77 -12.27 2.61
C ARG A 137 -3.09 -11.35 3.60
N LEU A 138 -2.56 -10.21 3.17
CA LEU A 138 -1.89 -9.25 4.06
C LEU A 138 -2.84 -8.68 5.12
N ILE A 139 -4.08 -8.35 4.73
CA ILE A 139 -5.15 -7.91 5.63
C ILE A 139 -5.44 -8.98 6.67
N ARG A 140 -5.64 -10.22 6.24
CA ARG A 140 -5.90 -11.36 7.13
C ARG A 140 -4.73 -11.62 8.07
N ASP A 141 -3.51 -11.68 7.53
CA ASP A 141 -2.31 -11.99 8.30
C ASP A 141 -2.00 -10.87 9.31
N ASN A 142 -2.27 -9.60 8.99
CA ASN A 142 -2.17 -8.49 9.94
C ASN A 142 -3.25 -8.57 11.03
N GLY A 143 -4.54 -8.60 10.66
CA GLY A 143 -5.63 -8.50 11.64
C GLY A 143 -5.76 -9.73 12.53
N LEU A 144 -5.35 -10.91 12.06
CA LEU A 144 -5.25 -12.13 12.86
C LEU A 144 -3.87 -12.30 13.54
N ARG A 145 -2.98 -11.30 13.46
CA ARG A 145 -1.64 -11.28 14.08
C ARG A 145 -0.75 -12.47 13.67
N LEU A 146 -0.87 -12.90 12.43
CA LEU A 146 -0.05 -13.97 11.81
C LEU A 146 1.25 -13.43 11.17
N ALA A 147 1.28 -12.13 10.86
CA ALA A 147 2.48 -11.39 10.45
C ALA A 147 3.06 -10.60 11.64
N PRO A 148 4.34 -10.15 11.57
CA PRO A 148 4.87 -9.15 12.50
C PRO A 148 3.94 -7.92 12.58
N LYS A 149 3.95 -7.25 13.73
CA LYS A 149 3.13 -6.05 13.94
C LYS A 149 3.46 -5.01 12.87
N ALA A 150 2.44 -4.52 12.16
CA ALA A 150 2.63 -3.43 11.23
C ALA A 150 2.85 -2.13 12.00
N LYS A 151 3.79 -1.32 11.53
CA LYS A 151 4.11 -0.02 12.12
C LYS A 151 3.95 1.10 11.10
N ILE A 152 3.48 2.26 11.53
CA ILE A 152 3.45 3.48 10.73
C ILE A 152 4.42 4.46 11.37
N PHE A 153 5.54 4.70 10.69
CA PHE A 153 6.60 5.57 11.17
C PHE A 153 6.40 7.00 10.66
N ALA A 154 6.64 7.97 11.53
CA ALA A 154 6.81 9.35 11.10
C ALA A 154 8.25 9.57 10.63
N GLY A 155 8.44 10.13 9.43
CA GLY A 155 9.78 10.45 8.95
C GLY A 155 9.77 11.38 7.75
N SER A 156 10.78 12.25 7.65
CA SER A 156 10.98 13.07 6.45
C SER A 156 11.40 12.16 5.29
N LEU A 157 10.76 12.31 4.13
CA LEU A 157 11.11 11.56 2.93
C LEU A 157 11.71 12.50 1.87
N ASP A 158 12.66 11.99 1.10
CA ASP A 158 13.25 12.73 -0.01
C ASP A 158 12.21 12.95 -1.13
N ASN A 159 12.41 14.05 -1.87
CA ASN A 159 11.52 14.52 -2.94
C ASN A 159 10.09 14.80 -2.42
N ASP A 160 9.12 14.85 -3.33
CA ASP A 160 7.69 15.03 -3.02
C ASP A 160 7.02 13.75 -2.48
N SER A 161 7.76 12.68 -2.21
CA SER A 161 7.22 11.38 -1.77
C SER A 161 6.44 11.50 -0.45
N LEU A 162 5.25 10.93 -0.39
CA LEU A 162 4.41 10.95 0.82
C LEU A 162 4.62 9.73 1.70
N THR A 163 4.74 8.55 1.09
CA THR A 163 4.95 7.29 1.79
C THR A 163 6.15 6.53 1.24
N LEU A 164 6.80 5.74 2.10
CA LEU A 164 7.82 4.77 1.69
C LEU A 164 7.57 3.39 2.32
N ALA A 165 7.70 2.35 1.51
CA ALA A 165 7.66 0.96 1.95
C ALA A 165 8.59 0.11 1.10
N LEU A 166 9.15 -0.96 1.68
CA LEU A 166 10.03 -1.86 0.95
C LEU A 166 9.26 -2.93 0.19
N THR A 167 9.79 -3.33 -0.96
CA THR A 167 9.21 -4.40 -1.77
C THR A 167 9.40 -5.74 -1.07
N ALA A 168 8.31 -6.44 -0.77
CA ALA A 168 8.38 -7.75 -0.15
C ALA A 168 8.80 -8.82 -1.18
N LEU A 169 9.84 -9.58 -0.84
CA LEU A 169 10.31 -10.71 -1.65
C LEU A 169 9.58 -12.03 -1.35
N ASN A 170 8.73 -12.04 -0.31
CA ASN A 170 7.97 -13.21 0.13
C ASN A 170 6.47 -12.91 0.11
N ARG A 171 5.66 -13.96 0.00
CA ARG A 171 4.19 -13.84 -0.04
C ARG A 171 3.52 -13.80 1.35
N THR A 172 4.18 -14.29 2.38
CA THR A 172 3.57 -14.56 3.70
C THR A 172 4.35 -13.88 4.82
N LYS A 173 3.68 -13.57 5.94
CA LYS A 173 4.28 -12.92 7.11
C LYS A 173 4.91 -11.56 6.80
N VAL A 174 4.38 -10.86 5.81
CA VAL A 174 4.84 -9.52 5.43
C VAL A 174 4.02 -8.50 6.23
N PRO A 175 4.63 -7.66 7.07
CA PRO A 175 3.91 -6.60 7.74
C PRO A 175 3.51 -5.50 6.74
N LEU A 176 2.36 -4.87 6.97
CA LEU A 176 1.88 -3.70 6.21
C LEU A 176 2.59 -2.40 6.62
N SER A 177 3.82 -2.47 7.14
CA SER A 177 4.55 -1.30 7.66
C SER A 177 4.98 -0.34 6.55
N PHE A 178 4.98 0.96 6.85
CA PHE A 178 5.46 2.03 5.97
C PHE A 178 5.85 3.29 6.75
N ILE A 179 6.58 4.18 6.09
CA ILE A 179 6.93 5.53 6.57
C ILE A 179 5.95 6.52 5.94
N VAL A 180 5.57 7.55 6.69
CA VAL A 180 4.80 8.69 6.20
C VAL A 180 5.54 9.99 6.49
N ASP A 181 5.62 10.84 5.47
CA ASP A 181 6.04 12.23 5.62
C ASP A 181 4.91 13.07 6.22
N LEU A 182 5.09 13.43 7.48
CA LEU A 182 4.15 14.22 8.28
C LEU A 182 3.71 15.52 7.59
N SER A 183 4.60 16.15 6.82
CA SER A 183 4.34 17.46 6.21
C SER A 183 3.42 17.41 4.99
N LYS A 184 3.17 16.21 4.46
CA LYS A 184 2.46 16.01 3.18
C LYS A 184 1.06 15.40 3.32
N VAL A 185 0.70 14.89 4.50
CA VAL A 185 -0.65 14.38 4.78
C VAL A 185 -1.66 15.51 4.70
N GLY A 186 -2.74 15.34 3.92
CA GLY A 186 -3.76 16.37 3.84
C GLY A 186 -4.75 16.28 2.68
N ASN A 187 -4.53 15.39 1.70
CA ASN A 187 -5.48 15.16 0.61
C ASN A 187 -5.81 13.67 0.53
N ILE A 188 -7.03 13.30 0.94
CA ILE A 188 -7.44 11.90 1.08
C ILE A 188 -7.22 11.05 -0.19
N GLY A 189 -7.41 11.61 -1.39
CA GLY A 189 -7.20 10.89 -2.65
C GLY A 189 -5.72 10.63 -2.92
N ILE A 190 -4.88 11.63 -2.69
CA ILE A 190 -3.41 11.51 -2.82
C ILE A 190 -2.87 10.57 -1.73
N ASP A 191 -3.27 10.77 -0.49
CA ASP A 191 -2.86 9.99 0.67
C ASP A 191 -3.21 8.51 0.46
N ALA A 192 -4.44 8.20 0.04
CA ALA A 192 -4.87 6.83 -0.25
C ALA A 192 -4.11 6.21 -1.41
N GLY A 193 -3.86 6.96 -2.49
CA GLY A 193 -3.05 6.48 -3.60
C GLY A 193 -1.61 6.18 -3.18
N SER A 194 -0.98 7.03 -2.37
CA SER A 194 0.37 6.79 -1.86
C SER A 194 0.42 5.60 -0.91
N ILE A 195 -0.57 5.43 -0.02
CA ILE A 195 -0.64 4.24 0.84
C ILE A 195 -0.90 2.97 0.02
N MET A 196 -1.76 3.02 -1.01
CA MET A 196 -1.95 1.92 -1.95
C MET A 196 -0.62 1.53 -2.59
N HIS A 197 0.15 2.51 -3.05
CA HIS A 197 1.47 2.32 -3.63
C HIS A 197 2.42 1.63 -2.64
N ALA A 198 2.50 2.13 -1.41
CA ALA A 198 3.30 1.52 -0.35
C ALA A 198 2.87 0.06 -0.07
N TRP A 199 1.57 -0.23 0.00
CA TRP A 199 1.07 -1.59 0.21
C TRP A 199 1.29 -2.51 -0.98
N LEU A 200 1.31 -2.00 -2.21
CA LEU A 200 1.66 -2.78 -3.39
C LEU A 200 3.14 -3.20 -3.38
N HIS A 201 4.04 -2.38 -2.82
CA HIS A 201 5.39 -2.85 -2.49
C HIS A 201 5.35 -4.01 -1.49
N ARG A 202 4.55 -3.91 -0.43
CA ARG A 202 4.35 -5.02 0.52
C ARG A 202 3.69 -6.25 -0.13
N ALA A 203 2.93 -6.07 -1.20
CA ALA A 203 2.41 -7.15 -2.03
C ALA A 203 3.44 -7.70 -3.04
N GLY A 204 4.65 -7.13 -3.08
CA GLY A 204 5.79 -7.61 -3.85
C GLY A 204 5.98 -6.96 -5.21
N PHE A 205 5.19 -5.94 -5.57
CA PHE A 205 5.37 -5.22 -6.82
C PHE A 205 6.46 -4.16 -6.67
N TYR A 206 7.35 -4.08 -7.66
CA TYR A 206 8.46 -3.14 -7.65
C TYR A 206 8.15 -1.86 -8.45
N ASN A 207 8.63 -0.72 -7.97
CA ASN A 207 8.39 0.60 -8.56
C ASN A 207 9.67 1.23 -9.13
N PRO A 208 9.69 1.66 -10.41
CA PRO A 208 10.70 2.58 -10.93
C PRO A 208 10.26 4.06 -10.92
N ASN A 209 9.19 4.39 -10.19
CA ASN A 209 8.55 5.70 -10.06
C ASN A 209 8.31 6.41 -11.39
N THR A 210 7.60 5.71 -12.28
CA THR A 210 7.22 6.25 -13.59
C THR A 210 5.91 5.61 -14.08
N THR A 211 5.32 6.22 -15.10
CA THR A 211 4.03 5.84 -15.71
C THR A 211 4.11 4.46 -16.39
N SER A 212 2.95 3.84 -16.63
CA SER A 212 2.78 2.52 -17.26
C SER A 212 3.25 1.29 -16.47
N TYR A 213 3.89 1.48 -15.32
CA TYR A 213 4.20 0.40 -14.38
C TYR A 213 3.00 0.10 -13.49
N PHE A 214 2.75 -1.18 -13.24
CA PHE A 214 1.55 -1.62 -12.53
C PHE A 214 1.34 -0.94 -11.18
N ILE A 215 2.37 -0.90 -10.33
CA ILE A 215 2.25 -0.33 -9.00
C ILE A 215 1.90 1.17 -9.02
N THR A 216 2.52 1.92 -9.95
CA THR A 216 2.25 3.34 -10.18
C THR A 216 0.82 3.54 -10.70
N GLU A 217 0.46 2.86 -11.79
CA GLU A 217 -0.86 3.05 -12.43
C GLU A 217 -2.00 2.60 -11.54
N CYS A 218 -1.83 1.51 -10.78
CA CYS A 218 -2.85 1.03 -9.85
C CYS A 218 -3.16 2.07 -8.79
N SER A 219 -2.13 2.74 -8.29
CA SER A 219 -2.24 3.81 -7.30
C SER A 219 -2.82 5.09 -7.91
N MET A 220 -2.37 5.49 -9.11
CA MET A 220 -2.92 6.66 -9.83
C MET A 220 -4.38 6.44 -10.28
N CYS A 221 -4.79 5.20 -10.56
CA CYS A 221 -6.19 4.88 -10.84
C CYS A 221 -7.08 5.25 -9.64
N ILE A 222 -6.63 5.01 -8.40
CA ILE A 222 -7.38 5.44 -7.20
C ILE A 222 -7.35 6.96 -7.07
N MET A 223 -6.19 7.60 -7.25
CA MET A 223 -6.07 9.06 -7.14
C MET A 223 -6.94 9.83 -8.15
N ARG A 224 -7.26 9.21 -9.29
CA ARG A 224 -8.13 9.76 -10.35
C ARG A 224 -9.57 9.26 -10.27
N ASP A 225 -9.95 8.52 -9.22
CA ASP A 225 -11.26 7.87 -9.11
C ASP A 225 -11.66 7.08 -10.38
N TYR A 226 -10.67 6.37 -10.95
CA TYR A 226 -10.79 5.56 -12.17
C TYR A 226 -11.07 6.34 -13.46
N GLU A 227 -11.05 7.67 -13.43
CA GLU A 227 -11.21 8.50 -14.62
C GLU A 227 -10.04 8.31 -15.60
N LEU A 228 -10.31 8.63 -16.88
CA LEU A 228 -9.30 8.62 -17.91
C LEU A 228 -8.23 9.68 -17.64
N LYS A 229 -7.00 9.44 -18.12
CA LYS A 229 -5.93 10.43 -18.01
C LYS A 229 -6.35 11.73 -18.68
N ASN A 230 -6.20 12.85 -17.98
CA ASN A 230 -6.48 14.18 -18.50
C ASN A 230 -5.23 14.74 -19.19
N LEU A 231 -5.36 15.23 -20.42
CA LEU A 231 -4.25 15.83 -21.18
C LEU A 231 -3.65 17.08 -20.52
N PHE A 232 -4.41 17.76 -19.66
CA PHE A 232 -3.99 18.98 -18.98
C PHE A 232 -3.44 18.73 -17.57
N LEU A 233 -3.55 17.51 -17.05
CA LEU A 233 -3.01 17.13 -15.75
C LEU A 233 -1.99 15.99 -15.93
N PRO A 234 -0.69 16.29 -15.92
CA PRO A 234 0.33 15.29 -16.19
C PRO A 234 0.37 14.23 -15.07
N ASP A 235 0.72 12.99 -15.42
CA ASP A 235 0.87 11.89 -14.46
C ASP A 235 1.86 12.22 -13.32
N SER A 236 2.85 13.08 -13.59
CA SER A 236 3.83 13.53 -12.59
C SER A 236 3.21 14.31 -11.43
N ALA A 237 2.02 14.90 -11.62
CA ALA A 237 1.27 15.50 -10.53
C ALA A 237 0.84 14.47 -9.47
N PHE A 238 0.78 13.19 -9.84
CA PHE A 238 0.40 12.07 -8.98
C PHE A 238 1.62 11.26 -8.52
N TYR A 239 2.43 10.73 -9.45
CA TYR A 239 3.48 9.78 -9.05
C TYR A 239 4.63 10.42 -8.27
N LYS A 240 4.74 11.76 -8.25
CA LYS A 240 5.70 12.47 -7.39
C LYS A 240 5.56 12.13 -5.90
N PHE A 241 4.37 11.69 -5.47
CA PHE A 241 4.08 11.28 -4.10
C PHE A 241 4.46 9.83 -3.79
N PHE A 242 5.00 9.09 -4.76
CA PHE A 242 5.43 7.70 -4.62
C PHE A 242 6.94 7.62 -4.40
N SER A 243 7.38 6.84 -3.41
CA SER A 243 8.79 6.48 -3.27
C SER A 243 9.19 5.40 -4.30
N GLN A 244 10.46 5.40 -4.70
CA GLN A 244 11.07 4.27 -5.42
C GLN A 244 11.37 3.10 -4.47
#